data_AF-A0A7X3CUM2-F1
#
_entry.id   AF-A0A7X3CUM2-F1
#
_cell.length_a   1.000
_cell.length_b   1.000
_cell.length_c   1.000
_cell.angle_alpha   90.00
_cell.angle_beta   90.00
_cell.angle_gamma   90.00
#
_symmetry.space_group_name_H-M   'P 1'
#
loop_
_entity.id
_entity.type
_entity.pdbx_description
1 polymer ?
#
loop_
_entity_poly.entity_id
_entity_poly.type
_entity_poly.pdbx_seq_one_letter_code
_entity_poly.pdbx_strand_id
1 'polypeptide(L)' 'MTGWYYPLEEDWNVDSGDALRKNARAADIVKEATPAKLPRTPHVLLHGGENREQTVAALPEIIRYYKARTTVSRSLTRT' A
#
# COMPACT_ATOMS: atom_id res chain seq x y z
N MET A 1 -33.66 -0.22 -20.33
CA MET A 1 -32.30 -0.79 -20.40
C MET A 1 -31.48 -0.13 -19.30
N THR A 2 -31.43 -0.73 -18.10
CA THR A 2 -30.68 -0.20 -16.96
C THR A 2 -29.35 -0.94 -16.89
N GLY A 3 -28.29 -0.32 -17.41
CA GLY A 3 -26.94 -0.85 -17.28
C GLY A 3 -26.47 -0.71 -15.84
N TRP A 4 -26.13 -1.82 -15.21
CA TRP A 4 -25.50 -1.84 -13.89
C TRP A 4 -24.10 -1.24 -14.00
N TYR A 5 -23.91 -0.07 -13.38
CA TYR A 5 -22.59 0.51 -13.15
C TYR A 5 -21.93 -0.29 -12.03
N TYR A 6 -21.07 -1.24 -12.40
CA TYR A 6 -20.09 -1.78 -11.46
C TYR A 6 -18.99 -0.72 -11.31
N PRO A 7 -18.78 -0.11 -10.12
CA PRO A 7 -17.58 0.68 -9.91
C PRO A 7 -16.38 -0.24 -10.13
N LEU A 8 -15.61 0.13 -11.14
CA LEU A 8 -14.46 -0.58 -11.68
C LEU A 8 -13.40 -0.74 -10.58
N GLU A 9 -12.89 -1.97 -10.45
CA GLU A 9 -11.58 -2.38 -9.91
C GLU A 9 -10.86 -1.37 -9.00
N GLU A 10 -10.80 -1.66 -7.69
CA GLU A 10 -9.96 -0.91 -6.75
C GLU A 10 -8.48 -1.27 -7.02
N ASP A 11 -7.82 -0.44 -7.81
CA ASP A 11 -6.39 -0.54 -8.13
C ASP A 11 -5.54 0.27 -7.13
N TRP A 12 -4.21 0.15 -7.20
CA TRP A 12 -3.27 0.92 -6.39
C TRP A 12 -2.67 2.11 -7.15
N ASN A 13 -2.25 3.14 -6.42
CA ASN A 13 -1.53 4.28 -6.99
C ASN A 13 -0.16 4.51 -6.34
N VAL A 14 0.24 3.60 -5.43
CA VAL A 14 1.58 3.48 -4.85
C VAL A 14 1.92 2.00 -4.80
N ASP A 15 2.93 1.59 -5.55
CA ASP A 15 3.45 0.21 -5.54
C ASP A 15 4.62 0.12 -4.54
N SER A 16 4.56 -0.83 -3.61
CA SER A 16 5.64 -1.07 -2.65
C SER A 16 6.82 -1.86 -3.23
N GLY A 17 6.65 -2.44 -4.43
CA GLY A 17 7.62 -3.31 -5.07
C GLY A 17 7.82 -4.66 -4.37
N ASP A 18 7.01 -4.99 -3.35
CA ASP A 18 7.16 -6.22 -2.57
C ASP A 18 6.79 -7.49 -3.38
N ALA A 19 6.06 -7.33 -4.48
CA ALA A 19 5.78 -8.39 -5.45
C ALA A 19 6.98 -8.72 -6.36
N LEU A 20 7.81 -7.74 -6.68
CA LEU A 20 8.78 -7.82 -7.79
C LEU A 20 10.02 -8.64 -7.47
N ARG A 21 10.30 -8.93 -6.19
CA ARG A 21 11.53 -9.62 -5.79
C ARG A 21 11.21 -10.64 -4.72
N LYS A 22 11.55 -11.92 -4.97
CA LYS A 22 11.51 -12.99 -3.95
C LYS A 22 12.25 -12.62 -2.66
N ASN A 23 13.21 -11.68 -2.72
CA ASN A 23 14.02 -11.21 -1.60
C ASN A 23 14.02 -9.68 -1.46
N ALA A 24 12.91 -8.98 -1.74
CA ALA A 24 12.83 -7.54 -1.50
C ALA A 24 13.27 -7.23 -0.06
N ARG A 25 14.27 -6.36 0.13
CA ARG A 25 14.69 -5.96 1.48
C ARG A 25 13.64 -5.02 2.05
N ALA A 26 13.36 -5.12 3.35
CA ALA A 26 12.40 -4.24 4.02
C ALA A 26 12.69 -2.74 3.75
N ALA A 27 13.96 -2.34 3.69
CA ALA A 27 14.36 -0.97 3.38
C ALA A 27 13.96 -0.51 1.96
N ASP A 28 14.02 -1.41 0.98
CA ASP A 28 13.59 -1.11 -0.39
C ASP A 28 12.07 -0.97 -0.44
N ILE A 29 11.33 -1.85 0.26
CA ILE A 29 9.86 -1.78 0.34
C ILE A 29 9.43 -0.46 0.98
N VAL A 30 10.08 -0.04 2.08
CA VAL A 30 9.82 1.27 2.69
C VAL A 30 10.04 2.37 1.67
N LYS A 31 11.20 2.38 0.99
CA LYS A 31 11.55 3.43 0.02
C LYS A 31 10.49 3.59 -1.07
N GLU A 32 10.04 2.50 -1.68
CA GLU A 32 9.06 2.54 -2.77
C GLU A 32 7.64 2.83 -2.26
N ALA A 33 7.26 2.29 -1.09
CA ALA A 33 5.97 2.56 -0.46
C ALA A 33 5.85 3.98 0.13
N THR A 34 6.94 4.73 0.27
CA THR A 34 6.95 6.08 0.84
C THR A 34 7.61 7.10 -0.10
N PRO A 35 7.07 7.31 -1.31
CA PRO A 35 7.68 8.21 -2.28
C PRO A 35 7.63 9.66 -1.78
N ALA A 36 8.64 10.45 -2.14
CA ALA A 36 8.76 11.85 -1.73
C ALA A 36 7.56 12.71 -2.17
N LYS A 37 6.95 12.37 -3.30
CA LYS A 37 5.71 13.00 -3.80
C LYS A 37 4.55 12.01 -3.69
N LEU A 38 3.65 12.26 -2.75
CA LEU A 38 2.45 11.45 -2.56
C LEU A 38 1.29 11.93 -3.43
N PRO A 39 0.45 11.01 -3.94
CA PRO A 39 -0.87 11.37 -4.44
C PRO A 39 -1.76 11.90 -3.30
N ARG A 40 -2.82 12.64 -3.66
CA ARG A 40 -3.76 13.22 -2.68
C ARG A 40 -4.42 12.15 -1.79
N THR A 41 -4.72 11.00 -2.37
CA THR A 41 -5.29 9.83 -1.66
C THR A 41 -4.43 8.62 -2.00
N PRO A 42 -3.42 8.29 -1.19
CA PRO A 42 -2.52 7.17 -1.46
C PRO A 42 -3.19 5.82 -1.16
N HIS A 43 -3.24 4.96 -2.17
CA HIS A 43 -3.67 3.56 -2.10
C HIS A 43 -2.43 2.71 -2.37
N VAL A 44 -1.86 2.15 -1.30
CA VAL A 44 -0.58 1.43 -1.33
C VAL A 44 -0.83 -0.07 -1.47
N LEU A 45 -0.21 -0.70 -2.48
CA LEU A 45 -0.22 -2.15 -2.63
C LEU A 45 0.84 -2.82 -1.76
N LEU A 46 0.41 -3.74 -0.91
CA LEU A 46 1.26 -4.64 -0.12
C LEU A 46 0.68 -6.05 -0.19
N HIS A 47 1.55 -7.06 -0.23
CA HIS A 47 1.15 -8.46 -0.20
C HIS A 47 1.29 -9.03 1.22
N GLY A 48 0.16 -9.38 1.83
CA GLY A 48 0.12 -10.18 3.06
C GLY A 48 0.03 -11.67 2.73
N GLY A 49 0.90 -12.49 3.32
CA GLY A 49 0.87 -13.95 3.11
C GLY A 49 2.15 -14.66 3.55
N GLU A 50 2.18 -15.98 3.40
CA GLU A 50 3.36 -16.80 3.66
C GLU A 50 4.56 -16.31 2.84
N ASN A 51 5.76 -16.36 3.42
CA ASN A 51 7.03 -15.90 2.81
C ASN A 51 7.11 -14.39 2.50
N ARG A 52 6.39 -13.53 3.25
CA ARG A 52 6.43 -12.05 3.13
C ARG A 52 6.99 -11.34 4.38
N GLU A 53 7.97 -11.95 5.04
CA GLU A 53 8.59 -11.43 6.28
C GLU A 53 9.18 -10.03 6.12
N GLN A 54 9.72 -9.71 4.95
CA GLN A 54 10.28 -8.38 4.66
C GLN A 54 9.19 -7.31 4.51
N THR A 55 8.02 -7.66 3.96
CA THR A 55 6.85 -6.78 3.94
C THR A 55 6.37 -6.49 5.37
N VAL A 56 6.32 -7.53 6.21
CA VAL A 56 5.98 -7.37 7.65
C VAL A 56 6.99 -6.50 8.38
N ALA A 57 8.29 -6.68 8.12
CA ALA A 57 9.35 -5.87 8.71
C ALA A 57 9.33 -4.40 8.25
N ALA A 58 8.86 -4.11 7.02
CA ALA A 58 8.72 -2.75 6.50
C ALA A 58 7.49 -2.01 7.07
N LEU A 59 6.45 -2.76 7.45
CA LEU A 59 5.14 -2.21 7.81
C LEU A 59 5.16 -1.14 8.93
N PRO A 60 5.91 -1.29 10.04
CA PRO A 60 5.95 -0.27 11.09
C PRO A 60 6.43 1.09 10.59
N GLU A 61 7.43 1.10 9.71
CA GLU A 61 8.02 2.33 9.17
C GLU A 61 7.07 3.00 8.17
N ILE A 62 6.41 2.21 7.31
CA ILE A 62 5.39 2.69 6.38
C ILE A 62 4.23 3.34 7.15
N ILE A 63 3.74 2.68 8.21
CA ILE A 63 2.69 3.21 9.07
C ILE A 63 3.15 4.52 9.72
N ARG A 64 4.39 4.58 10.24
CA ARG A 64 4.95 5.80 10.83
C ARG A 64 5.00 6.95 9.83
N TYR A 65 5.47 6.69 8.61
CA TYR A 65 5.56 7.68 7.54
C TYR A 65 4.20 8.31 7.21
N TYR A 66 3.17 7.48 7.06
CA TYR A 66 1.83 7.96 6.74
C TYR A 66 1.17 8.63 7.95
N LYS A 67 1.28 8.09 9.16
CA LYS A 67 0.77 8.75 10.38
C LYS A 67 1.38 10.14 10.62
N ALA A 68 2.64 10.35 10.25
CA ALA A 68 3.26 11.67 10.35
C ALA A 68 2.69 12.69 9.34
N ARG A 69 2.04 12.23 8.26
CA ARG A 69 1.54 13.05 7.14
C ARG A 69 0.02 13.13 7.09
N THR A 70 -0.67 12.21 7.74
CA THR A 70 -2.12 12.18 7.91
C THR A 70 -2.43 11.83 9.35
N THR A 71 -3.30 12.62 9.98
CA THR A 71 -3.79 12.37 11.36
C THR A 71 -4.68 11.12 11.45
N VAL A 72 -5.01 10.42 10.36
CA VAL A 72 -5.95 9.28 10.35
C VAL A 72 -5.45 8.12 9.47
N SER A 73 -5.26 6.94 10.07
CA SER A 73 -5.23 5.66 9.36
C SER A 73 -6.65 5.07 9.33
N ARG A 74 -7.23 4.87 8.14
CA ARG A 74 -8.53 4.20 7.97
C ARG A 74 -8.32 2.92 7.16
N SER A 75 -8.94 1.84 7.61
CA SER A 75 -9.13 0.64 6.80
C SER A 75 -10.16 0.93 5.70
N LEU A 76 -9.96 0.37 4.51
CA LEU A 76 -11.02 0.31 3.50
C LEU A 76 -12.06 -0.71 3.98
N THR A 77 -13.21 -0.24 4.44
CA THR A 77 -14.40 -1.07 4.70
C THR A 77 -15.49 -0.67 3.73
N ARG A 78 -15.98 -1.62 2.94
CA ARG A 78 -17.17 -1.46 2.09
C ARG A 78 -18.41 -1.75 2.94
N THR A 79 -19.34 -0.80 3.04
CA THR A 79 -20.74 -1.03 3.45
C THR A 79 -21.55 -1.59 2.30
#